data_AF-A0A1C7FB98-F1
#
_entry.id   AF-A0A1C7FB98-F1
#
_cell.length_a   1.000
_cell.length_b   1.000
_cell.length_c   1.000
_cell.angle_alpha   90.00
_cell.angle_beta   90.00
_cell.angle_gamma   90.00
#
_symmetry.space_group_name_H-M   'P 1'
#
loop_
_entity.id
_entity.type
_entity.pdbx_description
1 polymer ?
#
loop_
_entity_poly.entity_id
_entity_poly.type
_entity_poly.pdbx_seq_one_letter_code
_entity_poly.pdbx_strand_id
1 'polypeptide(L)'
;MSNEIKCYDEMIKHQLNGVINRKAVIEDILRDMDCNSYSSFTALTDAVAAKFTELKGEPMNGSTIRRKGSKYRSLVESYYKTEERIKKQFQNKESQLQEELMITQLELSKTLSDLSLTRKALQHANSEMDRLRLSDIESRTDGGIKQEYSDKEVAVYKVLVELMKTCEEFGLELEDYQIIKFDFQGNKTLIGQEKCPAFFKWFREQPKD
;
A
#
# COMPACT_ATOMS: atom_id res chain seq x y z
N MET A 1 -78.35 3.84 2.92
CA MET A 1 -77.46 3.07 3.80
C MET A 1 -76.02 2.93 3.28
N SER A 2 -75.58 3.72 2.28
CA SER A 2 -74.26 3.55 1.62
C SER A 2 -73.20 4.59 2.00
N ASN A 3 -73.58 5.73 2.60
CA ASN A 3 -72.63 6.79 2.97
C ASN A 3 -71.94 6.54 4.32
N GLU A 4 -72.57 5.86 5.28
CA GLU A 4 -71.98 5.57 6.60
C GLU A 4 -70.83 4.56 6.51
N ILE A 5 -70.94 3.56 5.62
CA ILE A 5 -69.90 2.55 5.40
C ILE A 5 -68.65 3.20 4.77
N LYS A 6 -68.82 4.14 3.83
CA LYS A 6 -67.70 4.88 3.22
C LYS A 6 -66.95 5.77 4.23
N CYS A 7 -67.68 6.43 5.13
CA CYS A 7 -67.09 7.27 6.18
C CYS A 7 -66.26 6.44 7.17
N TYR A 8 -66.75 5.25 7.53
CA TYR A 8 -66.04 4.33 8.41
C TYR A 8 -64.73 3.80 7.79
N ASP A 9 -64.76 3.40 6.52
CA ASP A 9 -63.57 2.92 5.80
C ASP A 9 -62.51 4.02 5.63
N GLU A 10 -62.91 5.26 5.35
CA GLU A 10 -61.99 6.40 5.26
C GLU A 10 -61.34 6.72 6.61
N MET A 11 -62.10 6.67 7.70
CA MET A 11 -61.58 6.84 9.06
C MET A 11 -60.53 5.78 9.39
N ILE A 12 -60.81 4.50 9.09
CA ILE A 12 -59.84 3.41 9.30
C ILE A 12 -58.57 3.64 8.48
N LYS A 13 -58.71 4.03 7.21
CA LYS A 13 -57.57 4.30 6.33
C LYS A 13 -56.70 5.44 6.85
N HIS A 14 -57.32 6.53 7.33
CA HIS A 14 -56.61 7.65 7.93
C HIS A 14 -55.87 7.23 9.21
N GLN A 15 -56.51 6.43 10.07
CA GLN A 15 -55.87 5.88 11.26
C GLN A 15 -54.68 4.97 10.92
N LEU A 16 -54.82 4.11 9.92
CA LEU A 16 -53.77 3.20 9.48
C LEU A 16 -52.56 3.97 8.94
N ASN A 17 -52.80 4.97 8.08
CA ASN A 17 -51.76 5.84 7.54
C ASN A 17 -51.05 6.62 8.66
N GLY A 18 -51.78 7.09 9.66
CA GLY A 18 -51.18 7.75 10.83
C GLY A 18 -50.29 6.82 11.65
N VAL A 19 -50.61 5.53 11.74
CA VAL A 19 -49.74 4.52 12.39
C VAL A 19 -48.50 4.24 11.54
N ILE A 20 -48.64 4.12 10.22
CA ILE A 20 -47.52 3.87 9.30
C ILE A 20 -46.52 5.03 9.35
N ASN A 21 -47.00 6.27 9.27
CA ASN A 21 -46.14 7.46 9.35
C ASN A 21 -45.39 7.54 10.68
N ARG A 22 -46.08 7.29 11.80
CA ARG A 22 -45.43 7.26 13.11
C ARG A 22 -44.42 6.14 13.24
N LYS A 23 -44.70 4.98 12.66
CA LYS A 23 -43.78 3.84 12.64
C LYS A 23 -42.51 4.16 11.85
N ALA A 24 -42.61 4.82 10.69
CA ALA A 24 -41.46 5.23 9.89
C ALA A 24 -40.55 6.19 10.69
N VAL A 25 -41.14 7.19 11.35
CA VAL A 25 -40.39 8.14 12.17
C VAL A 25 -39.71 7.46 13.35
N ILE A 26 -40.41 6.54 14.02
CA ILE A 26 -39.82 5.74 15.11
C ILE A 26 -38.66 4.89 14.58
N GLU A 27 -38.77 4.33 13.37
CA GLU A 27 -37.70 3.56 12.74
C GLU A 27 -36.46 4.43 12.47
N ASP A 28 -36.64 5.64 11.93
CA ASP A 28 -35.54 6.57 11.70
C ASP A 28 -34.82 6.94 13.02
N ILE A 29 -35.61 7.23 14.07
CA ILE A 29 -35.08 7.50 15.42
C ILE A 29 -34.25 6.31 15.94
N LEU A 30 -34.71 5.07 15.72
CA LEU A 30 -34.02 3.86 16.18
C LEU A 30 -32.75 3.56 15.38
N ARG A 31 -32.69 3.95 14.10
CA ARG A 31 -31.48 3.81 13.27
C ARG A 31 -30.38 4.78 13.68
N ASP A 32 -30.76 6.01 14.03
CA ASP A 32 -29.80 7.05 14.41
C ASP A 32 -29.32 6.93 15.86
N MET A 33 -30.03 6.16 16.69
CA MET A 33 -29.75 6.04 18.11
C MET A 33 -28.94 4.79 18.42
N ASP A 34 -27.96 4.92 19.33
CA ASP A 34 -27.31 3.75 19.92
C ASP A 34 -28.26 3.02 20.88
N CYS A 35 -29.09 2.14 20.31
CA CYS A 35 -30.06 1.35 21.05
C CYS A 35 -29.41 0.34 22.03
N ASN A 36 -28.10 0.08 21.89
CA ASN A 36 -27.37 -0.86 22.74
C ASN A 36 -26.89 -0.24 24.06
N SER A 37 -26.96 1.08 24.19
CA SER A 37 -26.58 1.82 25.40
C SER A 37 -27.65 1.78 26.51
N TYR A 38 -28.88 1.39 26.17
CA TYR A 38 -29.98 1.35 27.13
C TYR A 38 -30.00 0.03 27.92
N SER A 39 -30.11 0.15 29.24
CA SER A 39 -30.12 -0.98 30.19
C SER A 39 -31.43 -1.77 30.23
N SER A 40 -32.53 -1.20 29.73
CA SER A 40 -33.85 -1.84 29.73
C SER A 40 -34.70 -1.44 28.54
N PHE A 41 -35.63 -2.31 28.15
CA PHE A 41 -36.61 -2.01 27.10
C PHE A 41 -37.44 -0.77 27.43
N THR A 42 -37.77 -0.56 28.71
CA THR A 42 -38.47 0.63 29.19
C THR A 42 -37.67 1.89 28.89
N ALA A 43 -36.37 1.92 29.25
CA ALA A 43 -35.50 3.07 28.99
C ALA A 43 -35.38 3.39 27.49
N LEU A 44 -35.27 2.37 26.65
CA LEU A 44 -35.27 2.55 25.19
C LEU A 44 -36.60 3.14 24.70
N THR A 45 -37.74 2.59 25.14
CA THR A 45 -39.06 3.10 24.70
C THR A 45 -39.34 4.52 25.16
N ASP A 46 -38.86 4.91 26.34
CA ASP A 46 -39.04 6.26 26.88
C ASP A 46 -38.13 7.26 26.14
N ALA A 47 -36.90 6.88 25.81
CA ALA A 47 -35.99 7.69 24.99
C ALA A 47 -36.51 7.89 23.55
N VAL A 48 -37.03 6.83 22.92
CA VAL A 48 -37.66 6.90 21.60
C VAL A 48 -38.87 7.83 21.61
N ALA A 49 -39.70 7.75 22.65
CA ALA A 49 -40.87 8.62 22.79
C ALA A 49 -40.48 10.09 23.01
N ALA A 50 -39.42 10.35 23.78
CA ALA A 50 -38.89 11.71 23.96
C ALA A 50 -38.38 12.29 22.63
N LYS A 51 -37.53 11.55 21.89
CA LYS A 51 -37.05 11.98 20.56
C LYS A 51 -38.17 12.15 19.54
N PHE A 52 -39.18 11.29 19.57
CA PHE A 52 -40.34 11.43 18.69
C PHE A 52 -41.08 12.74 18.98
N THR A 53 -41.30 13.05 20.26
CA THR A 53 -41.96 14.28 20.70
C THR A 53 -41.16 15.51 20.30
N GLU A 54 -39.84 15.45 20.39
CA GLU A 54 -38.93 16.51 19.93
C GLU A 54 -39.00 16.74 18.41
N LEU A 55 -38.95 15.67 17.61
CA LEU A 55 -38.91 15.77 16.15
C LEU A 55 -40.26 16.13 15.50
N LYS A 56 -41.38 15.65 16.07
CA LYS A 56 -42.72 15.86 15.50
C LYS A 56 -43.53 16.93 16.22
N GLY A 57 -43.14 17.33 17.42
CA GLY A 57 -43.94 18.21 18.28
C GLY A 57 -45.23 17.54 18.80
N GLU A 58 -45.43 16.25 18.55
CA GLU A 58 -46.58 15.47 19.00
C GLU A 58 -46.22 14.69 20.27
N PRO A 59 -47.01 14.79 21.36
CA PRO A 59 -46.71 14.08 22.60
C PRO A 59 -46.82 12.57 22.40
N MET A 60 -45.69 11.88 22.60
CA MET A 60 -45.60 10.42 22.61
C MET A 60 -45.12 9.96 23.99
N ASN A 61 -45.72 8.88 24.51
CA ASN A 61 -45.32 8.26 25.76
C ASN A 61 -44.71 6.88 25.49
N GLY A 62 -43.61 6.52 26.16
CA GLY A 62 -42.99 5.21 26.01
C GLY A 62 -43.92 4.05 26.39
N SER A 63 -44.90 4.27 27.27
CA SER A 63 -45.97 3.30 27.56
C SER A 63 -46.85 2.98 26.33
N THR A 64 -47.12 3.96 25.46
CA THR A 64 -47.85 3.76 24.19
C THR A 64 -47.11 2.83 23.25
N ILE A 65 -45.78 2.89 23.28
CA ILE A 65 -44.90 2.01 22.50
C ILE A 65 -44.81 0.62 23.14
N ARG A 66 -44.62 0.55 24.46
CA ARG A 66 -44.38 -0.69 25.21
C ARG A 66 -45.63 -1.55 25.45
N ARG A 67 -46.85 -0.99 25.43
CA ARG A 67 -48.07 -1.74 25.76
C ARG A 67 -48.27 -2.99 24.90
N LYS A 68 -48.85 -4.04 25.49
CA LYS A 68 -49.19 -5.29 24.78
C LYS A 68 -50.20 -4.97 23.65
N GLY A 69 -49.91 -5.42 22.44
CA GLY A 69 -50.72 -5.12 21.25
C GLY A 69 -50.42 -3.77 20.59
N SER A 70 -49.41 -3.02 21.07
CA SER A 70 -48.96 -1.81 20.36
C SER A 70 -48.43 -2.15 18.98
N LYS A 71 -48.79 -1.34 17.99
CA LYS A 71 -48.29 -1.45 16.61
C LYS A 71 -46.80 -1.10 16.48
N TYR A 72 -46.22 -0.48 17.51
CA TYR A 72 -44.83 -0.01 17.53
C TYR A 72 -43.90 -0.95 18.33
N ARG A 73 -44.45 -1.80 19.19
CA ARG A 73 -43.65 -2.62 20.11
C ARG A 73 -42.67 -3.54 19.40
N SER A 74 -43.15 -4.29 18.40
CA SER A 74 -42.32 -5.23 17.66
C SER A 74 -41.17 -4.55 16.90
N LEU A 75 -41.40 -3.32 16.44
CA LEU A 75 -40.35 -2.51 15.83
C LEU A 75 -39.27 -2.14 16.86
N VAL A 76 -39.65 -1.61 18.03
CA VAL A 76 -38.64 -1.27 19.04
C VAL A 76 -37.94 -2.52 19.58
N GLU A 77 -38.64 -3.65 19.71
CA GLU A 77 -38.06 -4.94 20.12
C GLU A 77 -36.98 -5.42 19.15
N SER A 78 -37.13 -5.20 17.84
CA SER A 78 -36.10 -5.59 16.87
C SER A 78 -34.82 -4.77 16.97
N TYR A 79 -34.89 -3.58 17.58
CA TYR A 79 -33.75 -2.70 17.85
C TYR A 79 -33.28 -2.78 19.30
N TYR A 80 -33.94 -3.56 20.15
CA TYR A 80 -33.50 -3.75 21.52
C TYR A 80 -32.32 -4.72 21.59
N LYS A 81 -31.45 -4.51 22.58
CA LYS A 81 -30.27 -5.33 22.82
C LYS A 81 -30.67 -6.67 23.43
N THR A 82 -30.86 -7.68 22.59
CA THR A 82 -30.98 -9.09 23.00
C THR A 82 -29.69 -9.84 22.74
N GLU A 83 -29.36 -10.87 23.53
CA GLU A 83 -28.15 -11.68 23.32
C GLU A 83 -28.08 -12.27 21.91
N GLU A 84 -29.21 -12.76 21.39
CA GLU A 84 -29.31 -13.30 20.02
C GLU A 84 -28.99 -12.23 18.97
N ARG A 85 -29.49 -11.01 19.13
CA ARG A 85 -29.21 -9.92 18.20
C ARG A 85 -27.75 -9.51 18.24
N ILE A 86 -27.16 -9.40 19.43
CA ILE A 86 -25.73 -9.10 19.59
C ILE A 86 -24.88 -10.19 18.90
N LYS A 87 -25.19 -11.47 19.15
CA LYS A 87 -24.50 -12.60 18.50
C LYS A 87 -24.60 -12.51 16.98
N LYS A 88 -25.80 -12.27 16.44
CA LYS A 88 -26.01 -12.10 15.00
C LYS A 88 -25.28 -10.88 14.43
N GLN A 89 -25.21 -9.78 15.18
CA GLN A 89 -24.46 -8.60 14.77
C GLN A 89 -22.95 -8.89 14.69
N PHE A 90 -22.40 -9.59 15.68
CA PHE A 90 -21.00 -10.01 15.65
C PHE A 90 -20.73 -10.99 14.51
N GLN A 91 -21.58 -11.99 14.30
CA GLN A 91 -21.46 -12.93 13.18
C GLN A 91 -21.49 -12.21 11.83
N ASN A 92 -22.45 -11.30 11.62
CA ASN A 92 -22.52 -10.53 10.39
C ASN A 92 -21.26 -9.68 10.19
N LYS A 93 -20.75 -9.05 11.25
CA LYS A 93 -19.55 -8.23 11.17
C LYS A 93 -18.30 -9.08 10.90
N GLU A 94 -18.22 -10.26 11.50
CA GLU A 94 -17.16 -11.23 11.24
C GLU A 94 -17.20 -11.71 9.78
N SER A 95 -18.37 -12.04 9.25
CA SER A 95 -18.51 -12.41 7.83
C SER A 95 -18.10 -11.27 6.88
N GLN A 96 -18.49 -10.02 7.19
CA GLN A 96 -18.04 -8.85 6.42
C GLN A 96 -16.52 -8.68 6.44
N LEU A 97 -15.91 -8.81 7.63
CA LEU A 97 -14.45 -8.69 7.77
C LEU A 97 -13.72 -9.82 7.05
N GLN A 98 -14.28 -11.04 7.05
CA GLN A 98 -13.72 -12.17 6.29
C GLN A 98 -13.79 -11.93 4.77
N GLU A 99 -14.89 -11.37 4.27
CA GLU A 99 -15.04 -10.98 2.87
C GLU A 99 -14.03 -9.88 2.48
N GLU A 100 -13.94 -8.81 3.27
CA GLU A 100 -12.97 -7.73 3.05
C GLU A 100 -11.52 -8.24 3.07
N LEU A 101 -11.19 -9.15 3.99
CA LEU A 101 -9.88 -9.79 4.06
C LEU A 101 -9.58 -10.59 2.80
N MET A 102 -10.54 -11.37 2.30
CA MET A 102 -10.39 -12.17 1.08
C MET A 102 -10.12 -11.28 -0.14
N ILE A 103 -10.88 -10.20 -0.29
CA ILE A 103 -10.70 -9.23 -1.39
C ILE A 103 -9.31 -8.58 -1.30
N THR A 104 -8.91 -8.13 -0.11
CA THR A 104 -7.61 -7.49 0.10
C THR A 104 -6.45 -8.45 -0.21
N GLN A 105 -6.57 -9.73 0.16
CA GLN A 105 -5.58 -10.75 -0.17
C GLN A 105 -5.48 -11.01 -1.68
N LEU A 106 -6.60 -11.00 -2.40
CA LEU A 106 -6.62 -11.12 -3.86
C LEU A 106 -5.95 -9.92 -4.53
N GLU A 107 -6.24 -8.70 -4.06
CA GLU A 107 -5.61 -7.48 -4.56
C GLU A 107 -4.10 -7.44 -4.28
N LEU A 108 -3.68 -7.89 -3.09
CA LEU A 108 -2.26 -8.02 -2.74
C LEU A 108 -1.55 -9.02 -3.66
N SER A 109 -2.17 -10.18 -3.93
CA SER A 109 -1.60 -11.17 -4.84
C SER A 109 -1.46 -10.62 -6.27
N LYS A 110 -2.48 -9.90 -6.75
CA LYS A 110 -2.45 -9.25 -8.07
C LYS A 110 -1.33 -8.22 -8.17
N THR A 111 -1.22 -7.32 -7.19
CA THR A 111 -0.18 -6.29 -7.17
C THR A 111 1.23 -6.89 -7.08
N LEU A 112 1.43 -7.98 -6.34
CA LEU A 112 2.70 -8.70 -6.32
C LEU A 112 3.06 -9.32 -7.68
N SER A 113 2.07 -9.87 -8.39
CA SER A 113 2.25 -10.37 -9.76
C SER A 113 2.64 -9.24 -10.72
N ASP A 114 1.93 -8.12 -10.67
CA ASP A 114 2.21 -6.94 -11.51
C ASP A 114 3.60 -6.36 -11.21
N LEU A 115 4.01 -6.33 -9.93
CA LEU A 115 5.35 -5.92 -9.53
C LEU A 115 6.44 -6.87 -10.08
N SER A 116 6.17 -8.18 -10.09
CA SER A 116 7.10 -9.16 -10.68
C SER A 116 7.23 -8.97 -12.20
N LEU A 117 6.12 -8.74 -12.90
CA LEU A 117 6.12 -8.47 -14.34
C LEU A 117 6.84 -7.16 -14.69
N THR A 118 6.57 -6.08 -13.96
CA THR A 118 7.24 -4.79 -14.17
C THR A 118 8.73 -4.87 -13.87
N ARG A 119 9.14 -5.62 -12.84
CA ARG A 119 10.56 -5.88 -12.56
C ARG A 119 11.26 -6.62 -13.69
N LYS A 120 10.61 -7.64 -14.29
CA LYS A 120 11.15 -8.36 -15.46
C LYS A 120 11.26 -7.43 -16.67
N ALA A 121 10.24 -6.60 -16.92
CA ALA A 121 10.26 -5.63 -18.01
C ALA A 121 11.40 -4.60 -17.84
N LEU A 122 11.63 -4.12 -16.61
CA LEU A 122 12.74 -3.22 -16.31
C LEU A 122 14.10 -3.88 -16.52
N GLN A 123 14.25 -5.14 -16.06
CA GLN A 123 15.49 -5.90 -16.28
C GLN A 123 15.77 -6.07 -17.77
N HIS A 124 14.76 -6.43 -18.56
CA HIS A 124 14.88 -6.54 -20.02
C HIS A 124 15.24 -5.20 -20.66
N ALA A 125 14.59 -4.10 -20.28
CA ALA A 125 14.90 -2.77 -20.79
C ALA A 125 16.34 -2.35 -20.49
N ASN A 126 16.83 -2.61 -19.27
CA ASN A 126 18.23 -2.36 -18.92
C ASN A 126 19.20 -3.18 -19.76
N SER A 127 18.94 -4.47 -19.96
CA SER A 127 19.77 -5.32 -20.83
C SER A 127 19.78 -4.83 -22.28
N GLU A 128 18.66 -4.35 -22.81
CA GLU A 128 18.60 -3.75 -24.15
C GLU A 128 19.34 -2.42 -24.22
N MET A 129 19.28 -1.57 -23.18
CA MET A 129 20.09 -0.35 -23.12
C MET A 129 21.59 -0.67 -23.14
N ASP A 130 22.02 -1.67 -22.38
CA ASP A 130 23.42 -2.09 -22.34
C ASP A 130 23.84 -2.66 -23.71
N ARG A 131 22.99 -3.46 -24.36
CA ARG A 131 23.21 -3.95 -25.72
C ARG A 131 23.35 -2.82 -26.74
N LEU A 132 22.46 -1.83 -26.70
CA LEU A 132 22.51 -0.67 -27.60
C LEU A 132 23.75 0.18 -27.34
N ARG A 133 24.14 0.38 -26.08
CA ARG A 133 25.39 1.09 -25.73
C ARG A 133 26.62 0.37 -26.26
N LEU A 134 26.68 -0.96 -26.10
CA LEU A 134 27.78 -1.76 -26.65
C LEU A 134 27.80 -1.67 -28.17
N SER A 135 26.66 -1.79 -28.82
CA SER A 135 26.54 -1.66 -30.28
C SER A 135 26.94 -0.26 -30.79
N ASP A 136 26.59 0.82 -30.07
CA ASP A 136 27.04 2.18 -30.40
C ASP A 136 28.56 2.31 -30.30
N ILE A 137 29.15 1.82 -29.19
CA ILE A 137 30.61 1.79 -29.00
C ILE A 137 31.28 1.01 -30.14
N GLU A 138 30.81 -0.20 -30.43
CA GLU A 138 31.32 -1.06 -31.50
C GLU A 138 31.25 -0.35 -32.86
N SER A 139 30.11 0.27 -33.19
CA SER A 139 29.93 0.99 -34.46
C SER A 139 30.88 2.19 -34.62
N ARG A 140 31.23 2.85 -33.50
CA ARG A 140 32.20 3.96 -33.49
C ARG A 140 33.64 3.46 -33.61
N THR A 141 33.92 2.24 -33.20
CA THR A 141 35.25 1.62 -33.36
C THR A 141 35.46 0.93 -34.70
N ASP A 142 34.39 0.45 -35.37
CA ASP A 142 34.46 -0.19 -36.70
C ASP A 142 34.73 0.80 -37.84
N GLY A 143 34.58 2.10 -37.57
CA GLY A 143 34.99 3.19 -38.45
C GLY A 143 36.50 3.38 -38.47
N GLY A 144 37.26 2.35 -38.88
CA GLY A 144 38.67 2.42 -39.29
C GLY A 144 39.51 3.50 -38.62
N ILE A 145 39.59 3.49 -37.28
CA ILE A 145 40.56 4.31 -36.57
C ILE A 145 41.91 3.73 -37.00
N LYS A 146 42.64 4.42 -37.89
CA LYS A 146 44.06 4.15 -38.11
C LYS A 146 44.66 4.01 -36.72
N GLN A 147 45.23 2.86 -36.39
CA GLN A 147 45.95 2.66 -35.14
C GLN A 147 47.01 3.75 -35.04
N GLU A 148 46.69 4.84 -34.35
CA GLU A 148 47.57 5.98 -34.15
C GLU A 148 48.73 5.60 -33.24
N TYR A 149 48.51 4.54 -32.45
CA TYR A 149 49.45 3.94 -31.53
C TYR A 149 49.55 2.43 -31.80
N SER A 150 50.76 1.91 -31.74
CA SER A 150 51.02 0.47 -31.84
C SER A 150 50.43 -0.29 -30.65
N ASP A 151 50.14 -1.58 -30.81
CA ASP A 151 49.66 -2.44 -29.73
C ASP A 151 50.57 -2.42 -28.49
N LYS A 152 51.88 -2.18 -28.69
CA LYS A 152 52.85 -2.05 -27.60
C LYS A 152 52.63 -0.76 -26.80
N GLU A 153 52.36 0.35 -27.46
CA GLU A 153 52.09 1.63 -26.81
C GLU A 153 50.75 1.58 -26.06
N VAL A 154 49.71 1.00 -26.67
CA VAL A 154 48.42 0.79 -26.00
C VAL A 154 48.55 -0.10 -24.77
N ALA A 155 49.37 -1.15 -24.83
CA ALA A 155 49.65 -2.00 -23.68
C ALA A 155 50.37 -1.25 -22.55
N VAL A 156 51.35 -0.40 -22.89
CA VAL A 156 52.08 0.44 -21.92
C VAL A 156 51.11 1.44 -21.26
N TYR A 157 50.26 2.09 -22.03
CA TYR A 157 49.25 3.01 -21.49
C TYR A 157 48.25 2.32 -20.57
N LYS A 158 47.77 1.13 -20.93
CA LYS A 158 46.89 0.33 -20.05
C LYS A 158 47.57 0.00 -18.73
N VAL A 159 48.84 -0.42 -18.77
CA VAL A 159 49.61 -0.72 -17.54
C VAL A 159 49.81 0.52 -16.68
N LEU A 160 50.09 1.68 -17.28
CA LEU A 160 50.23 2.94 -16.54
C LEU A 160 48.92 3.40 -15.90
N VAL A 161 47.79 3.29 -16.61
CA VAL A 161 46.47 3.63 -16.07
C VAL A 161 46.07 2.68 -14.95
N GLU A 162 46.32 1.37 -15.11
CA GLU A 162 46.05 0.38 -14.06
C GLU A 162 46.91 0.64 -12.82
N LEU A 163 48.21 0.94 -13.01
CA LEU A 163 49.12 1.31 -11.94
C LEU A 163 48.63 2.55 -11.20
N MET A 164 48.17 3.57 -11.93
CA MET A 164 47.70 4.82 -11.35
C MET A 164 46.40 4.64 -10.56
N LYS A 165 45.44 3.88 -11.07
CA LYS A 165 44.22 3.49 -10.32
C LYS A 165 44.56 2.71 -9.05
N THR A 166 45.49 1.77 -9.17
CA THR A 166 45.97 0.99 -8.03
C THR A 166 46.62 1.94 -7.02
N CYS A 167 47.46 2.88 -7.45
CA CYS A 167 48.06 3.89 -6.57
C CYS A 167 47.03 4.79 -5.87
N GLU A 168 45.97 5.22 -6.55
CA GLU A 168 44.86 5.97 -5.94
C GLU A 168 44.12 5.13 -4.87
N GLU A 169 43.86 3.85 -5.15
CA GLU A 169 43.22 2.93 -4.19
C GLU A 169 44.11 2.60 -2.97
N PHE A 170 45.44 2.67 -3.12
CA PHE A 170 46.43 2.36 -2.09
C PHE A 170 47.02 3.60 -1.40
N GLY A 171 46.38 4.78 -1.52
CA GLY A 171 46.69 5.95 -0.70
C GLY A 171 47.92 6.75 -1.14
N LEU A 172 48.28 6.73 -2.44
CA LEU A 172 49.16 7.77 -2.99
C LEU A 172 48.39 9.08 -3.13
N GLU A 173 48.80 10.09 -2.36
CA GLU A 173 48.36 11.47 -2.57
C GLU A 173 49.39 12.21 -3.45
N LEU A 174 48.91 12.75 -4.57
CA LEU A 174 49.67 13.56 -5.52
C LEU A 174 49.16 15.02 -5.47
N GLU A 175 50.06 15.99 -5.31
CA GLU A 175 49.78 17.42 -5.59
C GLU A 175 50.76 17.87 -6.66
N ASP A 176 50.26 18.59 -7.66
CA ASP A 176 51.07 19.28 -8.68
C ASP A 176 52.23 18.44 -9.25
N TYR A 177 51.92 17.18 -9.61
CA TYR A 177 52.85 16.19 -10.16
C TYR A 177 53.96 15.71 -9.21
N GLN A 178 53.81 15.94 -7.90
CA GLN A 178 54.72 15.45 -6.86
C GLN A 178 53.99 14.50 -5.90
N ILE A 179 54.66 13.40 -5.53
CA ILE A 179 54.15 12.44 -4.54
C ILE A 179 54.38 13.04 -3.15
N ILE A 180 53.28 13.40 -2.47
CA ILE A 180 53.33 14.08 -1.16
C ILE A 180 53.32 13.05 -0.02
N LYS A 181 52.64 11.91 -0.22
CA LYS A 181 52.47 10.88 0.80
C LYS A 181 52.43 9.49 0.16
N PHE A 182 53.22 8.57 0.71
CA PHE A 182 53.32 7.19 0.24
C PHE A 182 53.19 6.26 1.46
N ASP A 183 51.97 5.82 1.78
CA ASP A 183 51.70 4.93 2.92
C ASP A 183 51.41 3.50 2.45
N PHE A 184 52.48 2.77 2.12
CA PHE A 184 52.38 1.39 1.64
C PHE A 184 52.48 0.41 2.81
N GLN A 185 51.36 0.11 3.47
CA GLN A 185 51.33 -0.97 4.48
C GLN A 185 51.15 -2.34 3.81
N GLY A 186 52.26 -2.96 3.42
CA GLY A 186 52.32 -4.41 3.22
C GLY A 186 53.29 -4.89 2.14
N ASN A 187 54.09 -5.89 2.47
CA ASN A 187 54.83 -6.71 1.51
C ASN A 187 53.85 -7.50 0.63
N LYS A 188 53.39 -6.91 -0.48
CA LYS A 188 52.70 -7.65 -1.54
C LYS A 188 53.22 -7.24 -2.92
N THR A 189 53.66 -8.26 -3.65
CA THR A 189 54.18 -8.14 -5.01
C THR A 189 53.06 -7.73 -5.97
N LEU A 190 53.07 -6.46 -6.42
CA LEU A 190 52.09 -5.88 -7.36
C LEU A 190 52.02 -6.61 -8.71
N ILE A 191 53.12 -7.26 -9.14
CA ILE A 191 53.16 -8.07 -10.35
C ILE A 191 53.91 -9.37 -10.00
N GLY A 192 53.21 -10.51 -10.02
CA GLY A 192 53.85 -11.82 -9.87
C GLY A 192 54.94 -12.00 -10.93
N GLN A 193 56.08 -12.61 -10.57
CA GLN A 193 57.24 -12.78 -11.47
C GLN A 193 56.85 -13.44 -12.81
N GLU A 194 55.84 -14.30 -12.79
CA GLU A 194 55.25 -15.01 -13.93
C GLU A 194 54.63 -14.08 -15.00
N LYS A 195 54.14 -12.90 -14.61
CA LYS A 195 53.40 -11.95 -15.48
C LYS A 195 54.10 -10.61 -15.63
N CYS A 196 55.38 -10.53 -15.28
CA CYS A 196 56.15 -9.30 -15.39
C CYS A 196 56.43 -8.98 -16.87
N PRO A 197 55.93 -7.85 -17.42
CA PRO A 197 56.19 -7.48 -18.81
C PRO A 197 57.70 -7.39 -19.07
N ALA A 198 58.12 -7.77 -20.28
CA ALA A 198 59.54 -7.88 -20.65
C ALA A 198 60.36 -6.60 -20.37
N PHE A 199 59.72 -5.43 -20.46
CA PHE A 199 60.32 -4.13 -20.13
C PHE A 199 60.81 -4.05 -18.67
N PHE A 200 60.00 -4.48 -17.71
CA PHE A 200 60.36 -4.41 -16.27
C PHE A 200 61.42 -5.43 -15.90
N LYS A 201 61.47 -6.56 -16.61
CA LYS A 201 62.55 -7.54 -16.48
C LYS A 201 63.87 -6.97 -16.99
N TRP A 202 63.87 -6.36 -18.18
CA TRP A 202 65.02 -5.65 -18.74
C TRP A 202 65.51 -4.51 -17.84
N PHE A 203 64.61 -3.66 -17.31
CA PHE A 203 64.96 -2.54 -16.44
C PHE A 203 65.65 -3.00 -15.14
N ARG A 204 65.22 -4.14 -14.58
CA ARG A 204 65.82 -4.70 -13.36
C ARG A 204 67.20 -5.32 -13.61
N GLU A 205 67.45 -5.80 -14.82
CA GLU A 205 68.70 -6.46 -15.23
C GLU A 205 69.76 -5.46 -15.74
N GLN A 206 69.44 -4.17 -15.85
CA GLN A 206 70.43 -3.14 -16.15
C GLN A 206 71.40 -2.97 -14.96
N PRO A 207 72.72 -2.99 -15.19
CA PRO A 207 73.67 -2.61 -14.16
C PRO A 207 73.44 -1.14 -13.81
N LYS A 208 73.27 -0.86 -12.52
CA LYS A 208 73.28 0.50 -12.00
C LYS A 208 74.74 0.95 -12.01
N ASP A 209 75.07 1.90 -12.88
CA ASP A 209 76.20 2.80 -12.63
C ASP A 209 75.85 3.75 -11.48
#